data_AF-A0A1F9Z6X3-F1
#
_entry.id   AF-A0A1F9Z6X3-F1
#
_cell.length_a   1.000
_cell.length_b   1.000
_cell.length_c   1.000
_cell.angle_alpha   90.00
_cell.angle_beta   90.00
_cell.angle_gamma   90.00
#
_symmetry.space_group_name_H-M   'P 1'
#
loop_
_entity.id
_entity.type
_entity.pdbx_description
1 polymer ?
#
loop_
_entity_poly.entity_id
_entity_poly.type
_entity_poly.pdbx_seq_one_letter_code
_entity_poly.pdbx_strand_id
1 'polypeptide(L)'
;MAPLPSEAPPADVPTPRPELSIVEASSARERACSECGRRIAEWKPVRRGGTEVILCSECAARPPEGEGCPTCAGPLRPADRFCGKCGTRIEYACPVCGAAIEASDSYCGACGTRVA
;
A
#
# COMPACT_ATOMS: atom_id res chain seq x y z
N MET A 1 -6.20 -76.06 5.90
CA MET A 1 -5.68 -74.69 6.12
C MET A 1 -6.57 -73.77 5.29
N ALA A 2 -7.59 -73.16 5.89
CA ALA A 2 -8.49 -72.24 5.18
C ALA A 2 -7.83 -70.85 5.14
N PRO A 3 -7.90 -70.11 4.01
CA PRO A 3 -7.36 -68.75 3.98
C PRO A 3 -8.23 -67.82 4.83
N LEU A 4 -7.59 -66.99 5.65
CA LEU A 4 -8.25 -65.92 6.41
C LEU A 4 -8.81 -64.88 5.42
N PRO A 5 -9.99 -64.29 5.67
CA PRO A 5 -10.50 -63.21 4.84
C PRO A 5 -9.58 -61.98 4.96
N SER A 6 -9.13 -61.44 3.81
CA SER A 6 -8.46 -60.14 3.77
C SER A 6 -9.46 -59.05 4.15
N GLU A 7 -9.32 -58.53 5.35
CA GLU A 7 -10.08 -57.38 5.83
C GLU A 7 -9.72 -56.16 4.98
N ALA A 8 -10.72 -55.55 4.34
CA ALA A 8 -10.53 -54.37 3.50
C ALA A 8 -10.09 -53.17 4.37
N PRO A 9 -9.17 -52.31 3.91
CA PRO A 9 -8.76 -51.13 4.66
C PRO A 9 -9.97 -50.20 4.89
N PRO A 10 -10.06 -49.55 6.06
CA PRO A 10 -11.18 -48.67 6.37
C PRO A 10 -11.24 -47.53 5.34
N ALA A 11 -12.45 -47.24 4.85
CA ALA A 11 -12.68 -46.15 3.92
C ALA A 11 -12.28 -44.82 4.55
N ASP A 12 -11.56 -43.99 3.79
CA ASP A 12 -11.14 -42.65 4.19
C ASP A 12 -12.38 -41.80 4.49
N VAL A 13 -12.61 -41.50 5.77
CA VAL A 13 -13.77 -40.71 6.21
C VAL A 13 -13.53 -39.27 5.77
N PRO A 14 -14.35 -38.70 4.86
CA PRO A 14 -14.14 -37.34 4.40
C PRO A 14 -14.32 -36.38 5.58
N THR A 15 -13.27 -35.62 5.89
CA THR A 15 -13.32 -34.60 6.94
C THR A 15 -14.41 -33.57 6.61
N PRO A 16 -15.30 -33.23 7.55
CA PRO A 16 -16.35 -32.25 7.30
C PRO A 16 -15.73 -30.90 6.93
N ARG A 17 -16.27 -30.25 5.90
CA ARG A 17 -15.83 -28.91 5.48
C ARG A 17 -16.09 -27.94 6.64
N PRO A 18 -15.16 -27.04 6.96
CA PRO A 18 -15.36 -26.07 8.04
C PRO A 18 -16.59 -25.20 7.74
N GLU A 19 -17.54 -25.17 8.68
CA GLU A 19 -18.75 -24.36 8.61
C GLU A 19 -18.41 -22.89 8.89
N LEU A 20 -18.60 -22.02 7.90
CA LEU A 20 -18.41 -20.58 8.05
C LEU A 20 -19.63 -19.99 8.80
N SER A 21 -19.41 -19.49 10.01
CA SER A 21 -20.45 -18.80 10.80
C SER A 21 -20.31 -17.28 10.68
N ILE A 22 -21.37 -16.60 10.28
CA ILE A 22 -21.46 -15.14 10.22
C ILE A 22 -21.86 -14.62 11.61
N VAL A 23 -21.01 -13.81 12.24
CA VAL A 23 -21.30 -13.14 13.52
C VAL A 23 -21.71 -11.68 13.29
N GLU A 24 -22.45 -11.10 14.24
CA GLU A 24 -22.82 -9.68 14.21
C GLU A 24 -21.58 -8.78 14.12
N ALA A 25 -21.58 -7.85 13.16
CA ALA A 25 -20.46 -6.95 12.86
C ALA A 25 -20.14 -5.94 13.98
N SER A 26 -20.92 -5.91 15.06
CA SER A 26 -20.86 -4.97 16.18
C SER A 26 -19.55 -5.08 16.99
N SER A 27 -18.86 -6.23 16.90
CA SER A 27 -17.50 -6.43 17.41
C SER A 27 -16.47 -6.56 16.29
N ALA A 28 -16.71 -5.92 15.13
CA ALA A 28 -15.73 -5.77 14.07
C ALA A 28 -14.54 -4.97 14.61
N ARG A 29 -13.62 -5.69 15.28
CA ARG A 29 -12.23 -5.37 15.57
C ARG A 29 -11.90 -3.94 15.20
N GLU A 30 -11.95 -3.08 16.20
CA GLU A 30 -11.50 -1.69 16.21
C GLU A 30 -10.35 -1.49 15.20
N ARG A 31 -10.67 -1.17 13.94
CA ARG A 31 -9.62 -1.10 12.91
C ARG A 31 -8.82 0.16 13.17
N ALA A 32 -7.52 -0.03 13.30
CA ALA A 32 -6.58 1.08 13.41
C ALA A 32 -6.23 1.57 12.01
N CYS A 33 -6.04 2.88 11.87
CA CYS A 33 -5.39 3.46 10.70
C CYS A 33 -4.00 2.82 10.51
N SER A 34 -3.69 2.32 9.32
CA SER A 34 -2.41 1.66 9.03
C SER A 34 -1.19 2.57 9.14
N GLU A 35 -1.39 3.89 9.10
CA GLU A 35 -0.31 4.90 9.16
C GLU A 35 -0.08 5.43 10.57
N CYS A 36 -1.15 5.76 11.31
CA CYS A 36 -1.04 6.43 12.62
C CYS A 36 -1.51 5.58 13.80
N GLY A 37 -2.06 4.39 13.57
CA GLY A 37 -2.51 3.47 14.61
C GLY A 37 -3.79 3.89 15.35
N ARG A 38 -4.37 5.06 15.05
CA ARG A 38 -5.61 5.52 15.70
C ARG A 38 -6.79 4.64 15.29
N ARG A 39 -7.61 4.24 16.26
CA ARG A 39 -8.89 3.56 16.03
C ARG A 39 -9.85 4.49 15.28
N ILE A 40 -10.45 4.01 14.19
CA ILE A 40 -11.34 4.81 13.34
C ILE A 40 -12.78 4.27 13.32
N ALA A 41 -13.74 5.17 13.48
CA ALA A 41 -15.17 4.86 13.38
C ALA A 41 -15.66 4.85 11.91
N GLU A 42 -15.05 5.66 11.04
CA GLU A 42 -15.37 5.75 9.61
C GLU A 42 -14.14 5.33 8.79
N TRP A 43 -14.30 4.35 7.90
CA TRP A 43 -13.19 3.72 7.17
C TRP A 43 -13.17 4.22 5.73
N LYS A 44 -12.00 4.66 5.23
CA LYS A 44 -11.82 5.03 3.83
C LYS A 44 -10.73 4.16 3.18
N PRO A 45 -11.05 3.36 2.15
CA PRO A 45 -10.03 2.68 1.36
C PRO A 45 -9.29 3.72 0.52
N VAL A 46 -7.97 3.75 0.66
CA VAL A 46 -7.09 4.64 -0.10
C VAL A 46 -6.04 3.79 -0.78
N ARG A 47 -5.68 4.10 -2.03
CA ARG A 47 -4.52 3.49 -2.68
C ARG A 47 -3.23 4.22 -2.32
N ARG A 48 -2.28 3.51 -1.72
CA ARG A 48 -0.90 3.97 -1.48
C ARG A 48 0.06 2.96 -2.10
N GLY A 49 1.02 3.41 -2.91
CA GLY A 49 2.02 2.53 -3.52
C GLY A 49 1.46 1.39 -4.38
N GLY A 50 0.23 1.51 -4.89
CA GLY A 50 -0.45 0.45 -5.64
C GLY A 50 -1.26 -0.54 -4.80
N THR A 51 -1.19 -0.45 -3.47
CA THR A 51 -1.94 -1.30 -2.54
C THR A 51 -3.11 -0.53 -1.92
N GLU A 52 -4.25 -1.18 -1.71
CA GLU A 52 -5.38 -0.62 -0.96
C GLU A 52 -5.13 -0.74 0.54
N VAL A 53 -5.08 0.41 1.21
CA VAL A 53 -4.83 0.52 2.66
C VAL A 53 -5.97 1.27 3.33
N ILE A 54 -6.16 1.01 4.63
CA ILE A 54 -7.22 1.62 5.43
C ILE A 54 -6.64 2.77 6.24
N LEU A 55 -7.08 3.99 5.97
CA LEU A 55 -6.60 5.20 6.62
C LEU A 55 -7.72 5.97 7.33
N CYS A 56 -7.37 6.71 8.39
CA CYS A 56 -8.25 7.72 8.96
C CYS A 56 -8.41 8.92 8.01
N SER A 57 -9.48 9.70 8.17
CA SER A 57 -9.76 10.88 7.34
C SER A 57 -8.57 11.86 7.24
N GLU A 58 -7.82 12.02 8.33
CA GLU A 58 -6.61 12.86 8.37
C GLU A 58 -5.47 12.29 7.51
N CYS A 59 -5.13 11.00 7.68
CA CYS A 59 -4.08 10.32 6.90
C CYS A 59 -4.49 10.12 5.43
N ALA A 60 -5.79 9.98 5.15
CA ALA A 60 -6.33 9.93 3.80
C ALA A 60 -6.25 11.29 3.10
N ALA A 61 -6.46 12.39 3.84
CA ALA A 61 -6.35 13.75 3.32
C ALA A 61 -4.90 14.21 3.09
N ARG A 62 -3.92 13.56 3.73
CA ARG A 62 -2.50 13.91 3.53
C ARG A 62 -2.10 13.60 2.09
N PRO A 63 -1.59 14.57 1.31
CA PRO A 63 -1.11 14.28 -0.03
C PRO A 63 0.02 13.24 0.06
N PRO A 64 0.11 12.30 -0.90
CA PRO A 64 1.32 11.48 -1.02
C PRO A 64 2.51 12.44 -1.12
N GLU A 65 3.57 12.19 -0.33
CA GLU A 65 4.80 12.96 -0.42
C GLU A 65 5.33 12.88 -1.86
N GLY A 66 5.42 14.05 -2.50
CA GLY A 66 5.45 14.23 -3.94
C GLY A 66 4.87 15.60 -4.24
N GLU A 67 5.73 16.62 -4.21
CA GLU A 67 5.39 18.02 -4.42
C GLU A 67 4.51 18.16 -5.65
N GLY A 68 3.30 18.68 -5.49
CA GLY A 68 2.38 18.87 -6.61
C GLY A 68 3.01 19.77 -7.68
N CYS A 69 2.53 19.63 -8.91
CA CYS A 69 3.06 20.44 -10.01
C CYS A 69 2.94 21.94 -9.69
N PRO A 70 4.02 22.74 -9.81
CA PRO A 70 3.99 24.16 -9.46
C PRO A 70 3.02 24.97 -10.34
N THR A 71 2.71 24.47 -11.54
CA THR A 71 1.81 25.14 -12.48
C THR A 71 0.33 24.79 -12.26
N CYS A 72 0.01 23.53 -11.97
CA CYS A 72 -1.38 23.05 -12.01
C CYS A 72 -1.84 22.31 -10.75
N ALA A 73 -0.96 22.22 -9.74
CA ALA A 73 -1.11 21.45 -8.51
C ALA A 73 -1.53 19.99 -8.73
N GLY A 74 -1.28 19.45 -9.94
CA GLY A 74 -1.54 18.06 -10.26
C GLY A 74 -0.60 17.13 -9.47
N PRO A 75 -1.03 15.89 -9.18
CA PRO A 75 -0.18 14.92 -8.51
C PRO A 75 1.06 14.64 -9.38
N LEU A 76 2.25 14.81 -8.80
CA LEU A 76 3.52 14.42 -9.41
C LEU A 76 4.07 13.20 -8.67
N ARG A 77 4.62 12.26 -9.42
CA ARG A 77 5.43 11.19 -8.83
C ARG A 77 6.85 11.70 -8.63
N PRO A 78 7.58 11.19 -7.63
CA PRO A 78 8.98 11.59 -7.39
C PRO A 78 9.91 11.38 -8.60
N ALA A 79 9.54 10.49 -9.53
CA ALA A 79 10.29 10.21 -10.76
C ALA A 79 9.76 10.94 -12.02
N ASP A 80 8.73 11.78 -11.93
CA ASP A 80 8.09 12.40 -13.09
C ASP A 80 8.87 13.63 -13.59
N ARG A 81 9.55 13.51 -14.74
CA ARG A 81 10.20 14.66 -15.41
C ARG A 81 9.20 15.68 -16.00
N PHE A 82 7.95 15.26 -16.18
CA PHE A 82 6.87 16.08 -16.73
C PHE A 82 5.58 15.81 -15.97
N CYS A 83 4.77 16.84 -15.77
CA CYS A 83 3.46 16.69 -15.18
C CYS A 83 2.51 15.97 -16.15
N GLY A 84 2.02 14.79 -15.79
CA GLY A 84 1.04 14.05 -16.58
C GLY A 84 -0.31 14.76 -16.76
N LYS A 85 -0.59 15.82 -15.99
CA LYS A 85 -1.84 16.60 -16.07
C LYS A 85 -1.75 17.82 -16.99
N CYS A 86 -0.64 18.56 -16.98
CA CYS A 86 -0.49 19.81 -17.72
C CYS A 86 0.69 19.86 -18.68
N GLY A 87 1.58 18.85 -18.66
CA GLY A 87 2.76 18.79 -19.53
C GLY A 87 3.93 19.68 -19.10
N THR A 88 3.82 20.45 -18.00
CA THR A 88 4.95 21.23 -17.49
C THR A 88 6.12 20.33 -17.12
N ARG A 89 7.32 20.69 -17.59
CA ARG A 89 8.58 20.04 -17.24
C ARG A 89 8.93 20.34 -15.77
N ILE A 90 9.26 19.30 -15.02
CA ILE A 90 9.60 19.39 -13.61
C ILE A 90 11.11 19.26 -13.49
N GLU A 91 11.73 20.29 -12.95
CA GLU A 91 13.16 20.31 -12.63
C GLU A 91 13.31 20.09 -11.13
N TYR A 92 14.11 19.10 -10.75
CA TYR A 92 14.35 18.76 -9.36
C TYR A 92 15.67 19.39 -8.92
N ALA A 93 15.70 19.90 -7.69
CA ALA A 93 16.90 20.44 -7.07
C ALA A 93 17.19 19.67 -5.78
N CYS A 94 18.47 19.47 -5.49
CA CYS A 94 18.88 18.85 -4.24
C CYS A 94 18.44 19.74 -3.06
N PRO A 95 17.70 19.21 -2.07
CA PRO A 95 17.23 20.01 -0.93
C PRO A 95 18.37 20.47 -0.01
N VAL A 96 19.57 19.89 -0.13
CA VAL A 96 20.73 20.22 0.71
C VAL A 96 21.64 21.26 0.05
N CYS A 97 21.94 21.12 -1.25
CA CYS A 97 22.90 21.99 -1.92
C CYS A 97 22.32 22.81 -3.08
N GLY A 98 21.07 22.59 -3.46
CA GLY A 98 20.41 23.28 -4.56
C GLY A 98 20.90 22.88 -5.96
N ALA A 99 21.79 21.90 -6.08
CA ALA A 99 22.24 21.41 -7.38
C ALA A 99 21.08 20.76 -8.15
N ALA A 100 21.04 20.96 -9.47
CA ALA A 100 20.09 20.27 -10.33
C ALA A 100 20.31 18.75 -10.25
N ILE A 101 19.23 18.01 -10.05
CA ILE A 101 19.21 16.54 -10.01
C ILE A 101 18.15 16.01 -10.96
N GLU A 102 18.34 14.81 -11.50
CA GLU A 102 17.29 14.13 -12.24
C GLU A 102 16.32 13.42 -11.29
N ALA A 103 15.06 13.29 -11.71
CA ALA A 103 14.03 12.57 -10.95
C ALA A 103 14.37 11.09 -10.69
N SER A 104 15.27 10.52 -11.50
CA SER A 104 15.77 9.15 -11.37
C SER A 104 17.02 9.04 -10.50
N ASP A 105 17.64 10.15 -10.08
CA ASP A 105 18.84 10.13 -9.26
C ASP A 105 18.50 9.65 -7.86
N SER A 106 19.24 8.66 -7.35
CA SER A 106 19.15 8.25 -5.95
C SER A 106 20.01 9.12 -5.03
N TYR A 107 21.05 9.74 -5.59
CA TYR A 107 22.02 10.56 -4.88
C TYR A 107 22.37 11.81 -5.70
N CYS A 108 22.59 12.93 -5.04
CA CYS A 108 23.06 14.14 -5.68
C CYS A 108 24.52 14.00 -6.11
N GLY A 109 24.81 14.15 -7.41
CA GLY A 109 26.18 14.12 -7.93
C GLY A 109 27.10 15.25 -7.44
N ALA A 110 26.54 16.31 -6.86
CA ALA A 110 27.31 17.45 -6.35
C ALA A 110 27.70 17.30 -4.86
N CYS A 111 26.79 16.81 -4.00
CA CYS A 111 27.02 16.76 -2.55
C CYS A 111 26.92 15.34 -1.94
N GLY A 112 26.53 14.33 -2.72
CA GLY A 112 26.40 12.94 -2.25
C GLY A 112 25.18 12.66 -1.38
N THR A 113 24.30 13.64 -1.12
CA THR A 113 23.08 13.43 -0.33
C THR A 113 22.10 12.51 -1.08
N ARG A 114 21.42 11.63 -0.35
CA ARG A 114 20.34 10.78 -0.89
C ARG A 114 19.09 11.61 -1.21
N VAL A 115 18.56 11.48 -2.43
CA VAL A 115 17.47 12.33 -2.95
C VAL A 115 16.25 11.55 -3.47
N ALA A 116 16.25 10.22 -3.37
CA ALA A 116 15.12 9.32 -3.67
C ALA A 116 14.85 8.33 -2.53
#